data_AF-A0A520CE77-F1
#
_entry.id   AF-A0A520CE77-F1
#
_cell.length_a   1.000
_cell.length_b   1.000
_cell.length_c   1.000
_cell.angle_alpha   90.00
_cell.angle_beta   90.00
_cell.angle_gamma   90.00
#
_symmetry.space_group_name_H-M   'P 1'
#
loop_
_entity.id
_entity.type
_entity.pdbx_description
1 polymer ?
#
loop_
_entity_poly.entity_id
_entity_poly.type
_entity_poly.pdbx_seq_one_letter_code
_entity_poly.pdbx_strand_id
1 'polypeptide(L)' 'EQDINQLINAFNNHPAKQKIIITTEKDAKRLIGKNLKDLLLNLPVYYLPIEIAIAPKDKQTFDQNILTYVANHKRIS' A
#
# COMPACT_ATOMS: atom_id res chain seq x y z
N GLU A 1 -17.00 -7.38 -7.50
CA GLU A 1 -17.55 -6.20 -8.22
C GLU A 1 -18.73 -5.58 -7.48
N GLN A 2 -19.67 -6.37 -6.97
CA GLN A 2 -20.84 -5.87 -6.23
C GLN A 2 -20.50 -4.93 -5.06
N ASP A 3 -19.51 -5.26 -4.23
CA ASP A 3 -19.07 -4.41 -3.11
C ASP A 3 -18.50 -3.06 -3.57
N ILE A 4 -17.79 -3.04 -4.70
CA ILE A 4 -17.22 -1.81 -5.26
C ILE A 4 -18.34 -0.91 -5.80
N ASN A 5 -19.33 -1.49 -6.48
CA ASN A 5 -20.49 -0.73 -6.94
C ASN A 5 -21.29 -0.14 -5.77
N GLN A 6 -21.42 -0.87 -4.66
CA GLN A 6 -22.02 -0.36 -3.43
C GLN A 6 -21.23 0.82 -2.86
N LEU A 7 -19.89 0.71 -2.83
CA LEU A 7 -19.01 1.80 -2.38
C LEU A 7 -19.14 3.03 -3.28
N ILE A 8 -19.16 2.87 -4.59
CA ILE A 8 -19.33 3.98 -5.56
C ILE A 8 -20.67 4.67 -5.33
N ASN A 9 -21.75 3.90 -5.18
CA ASN A 9 -23.08 4.44 -4.92
C ASN A 9 -23.15 5.18 -3.58
N ALA A 10 -22.60 4.59 -2.52
CA ALA A 10 -22.53 5.22 -1.20
C ALA A 10 -21.71 6.52 -1.24
N PHE A 11 -20.58 6.51 -1.95
CA PHE A 11 -19.75 7.69 -2.14
C PHE A 11 -20.51 8.79 -2.88
N ASN A 12 -21.15 8.49 -4.01
CA ASN A 12 -21.88 9.47 -4.81
C ASN A 12 -23.08 10.06 -4.05
N ASN A 13 -23.83 9.23 -3.33
CA ASN A 13 -25.02 9.65 -2.59
C ASN A 13 -24.72 10.36 -1.25
N HIS A 14 -23.46 10.35 -0.79
CA HIS A 14 -23.10 11.01 0.46
C HIS A 14 -23.26 12.55 0.35
N PRO A 15 -23.91 13.24 1.32
CA PRO A 15 -24.27 14.67 1.21
C PRO A 15 -23.08 15.64 1.24
N ALA A 16 -21.91 15.17 1.71
CA ALA A 16 -20.70 16.01 1.74
C ALA A 16 -20.27 16.44 0.33
N LYS A 17 -20.08 17.76 0.16
CA LYS A 17 -19.64 18.39 -1.11
C LYS A 17 -18.18 18.09 -1.44
N GLN A 18 -17.33 17.95 -0.43
CA GLN A 18 -15.91 17.63 -0.55
C GLN A 18 -15.64 16.39 0.30
N LYS A 19 -15.16 15.33 -0.35
CA LYS A 19 -14.95 14.02 0.27
C LYS A 19 -13.91 13.25 -0.53
N ILE A 20 -13.17 12.41 0.17
CA ILE A 20 -12.14 11.53 -0.38
C ILE A 20 -12.33 10.13 0.16
N ILE A 21 -11.86 9.13 -0.58
CA ILE A 21 -11.80 7.75 -0.12
C ILE A 21 -10.36 7.49 0.32
N ILE A 22 -10.19 7.03 1.56
CA ILE A 22 -8.88 6.66 2.10
C ILE A 22 -8.87 5.16 2.36
N THR A 23 -7.79 4.50 1.95
CA THR A 23 -7.58 3.07 2.19
C THR A 23 -6.15 2.77 2.66
N THR A 24 -5.85 1.50 2.93
CA THR A 24 -4.50 1.04 3.27
C THR A 24 -3.74 0.67 1.99
N GLU A 25 -2.40 0.70 2.02
CA GLU A 25 -1.59 0.28 0.87
C GLU A 25 -1.91 -1.15 0.40
N LYS A 26 -2.15 -2.06 1.36
CA LYS A 26 -2.51 -3.46 1.09
C LYS A 26 -3.80 -3.55 0.26
N ASP A 27 -4.83 -2.82 0.64
CA ASP A 27 -6.11 -2.84 -0.08
C ASP A 27 -6.00 -2.06 -1.41
N ALA A 28 -5.22 -0.97 -1.46
CA ALA A 28 -4.95 -0.23 -2.70
C ALA A 28 -4.33 -1.12 -3.79
N LYS A 29 -3.39 -2.00 -3.44
CA LYS A 29 -2.81 -2.99 -4.38
C LYS A 29 -3.87 -3.88 -5.02
N ARG A 30 -4.89 -4.27 -4.26
CA ARG A 30 -6.04 -5.04 -4.78
C ARG A 30 -6.93 -4.19 -5.68
N LEU A 31 -7.12 -2.91 -5.36
CA LEU A 31 -7.94 -1.96 -6.13
C LEU A 31 -7.32 -1.55 -7.47
N ILE A 32 -6.00 -1.57 -7.60
CA ILE A 32 -5.28 -1.23 -8.84
C ILE A 32 -5.28 -2.40 -9.87
N GLY A 33 -5.78 -3.58 -9.47
CA GLY A 33 -5.96 -4.71 -10.39
C GLY A 33 -6.84 -4.39 -11.60
N LYS A 34 -6.62 -5.10 -12.72
CA LYS A 34 -7.22 -4.83 -14.04
C LYS A 34 -8.73 -4.56 -14.02
N ASN A 35 -9.50 -5.22 -13.16
CA ASN A 35 -10.96 -5.13 -13.17
C ASN A 35 -11.52 -3.97 -12.34
N LEU A 36 -10.77 -3.44 -11.37
CA LEU A 36 -11.27 -2.44 -10.42
C LEU A 36 -10.75 -1.03 -10.69
N LYS A 37 -9.61 -0.93 -11.38
CA LYS A 37 -9.00 0.35 -11.73
C LYS A 37 -9.93 1.22 -12.56
N ASP A 38 -10.62 0.63 -13.55
CA ASP A 38 -11.53 1.36 -14.44
C ASP A 38 -12.76 1.91 -13.71
N LEU A 39 -13.25 1.18 -12.70
CA LEU A 39 -14.39 1.59 -11.88
C LEU A 39 -14.05 2.76 -10.93
N LEU A 40 -12.77 2.89 -10.55
CA LEU A 40 -12.30 3.87 -9.57
C LEU A 40 -11.61 5.09 -10.20
N LEU A 41 -11.40 5.07 -11.52
CA LEU A 41 -10.64 6.08 -12.28
C LEU A 41 -11.16 7.53 -12.08
N ASN A 42 -12.46 7.68 -11.82
CA ASN A 42 -13.11 8.97 -11.63
C ASN A 42 -13.36 9.34 -10.15
N LEU A 43 -12.83 8.57 -9.20
CA LEU A 43 -13.03 8.77 -7.77
C LEU A 43 -11.74 9.26 -7.09
N PRO A 44 -11.86 10.17 -6.09
CA PRO A 44 -10.70 10.66 -5.34
C PRO A 44 -10.25 9.64 -4.29
N VAL A 45 -9.61 8.56 -4.74
CA VAL A 45 -9.10 7.45 -3.91
C VAL A 45 -7.63 7.66 -3.57
N TYR A 46 -7.31 7.60 -2.28
CA TYR A 46 -5.96 7.72 -1.74
C TYR A 46 -5.66 6.55 -0.81
N TYR A 47 -4.38 6.23 -0.62
CA TYR A 47 -3.95 5.31 0.41
C TYR A 47 -3.04 6.02 1.41
N LEU A 48 -3.11 5.62 2.67
CA LEU A 48 -2.15 6.06 3.68
C LEU A 48 -0.89 5.21 3.56
N PRO A 49 0.28 5.81 3.24
CA PRO A 49 1.53 5.07 3.25
C PRO A 49 1.90 4.70 4.69
N ILE A 50 2.44 3.49 4.87
CA ILE A 50 3.07 3.07 6.11
C ILE A 50 4.56 2.88 5.87
N GLU A 51 5.37 3.44 6.74
CA GLU A 51 6.83 3.26 6.70
C GLU A 51 7.25 2.34 7.83
N ILE A 52 8.05 1.32 7.48
CA ILE A 52 8.66 0.44 8.47
C ILE A 52 10.11 0.89 8.61
N ALA A 53 10.50 1.28 9.81
CA ALA A 53 11.87 1.60 10.14
C ALA A 53 12.36 0.66 11.25
N ILE A 54 13.59 0.18 11.11
CA ILE A 54 14.30 -0.45 12.22
C ILE A 54 14.69 0.67 13.19
N ALA A 55 14.45 0.46 14.48
CA ALA A 55 14.82 1.43 15.50
C ALA A 55 16.30 1.83 15.34
N PRO A 56 16.67 3.12 15.42
CA PRO A 56 18.02 3.57 15.07
C PRO A 56 19.13 2.82 15.81
N LYS A 57 18.90 2.49 17.08
CA LYS A 57 19.81 1.71 17.94
C LYS A 57 20.08 0.29 17.42
N ASP A 58 19.13 -0.32 16.72
CA ASP A 58 19.20 -1.70 16.26
C ASP A 58 19.56 -1.80 14.77
N LYS A 59 19.43 -0.68 14.03
CA LYS A 59 19.69 -0.61 12.59
C LYS A 59 21.13 -1.01 12.23
N GLN A 60 22.11 -0.50 12.97
CA GLN A 60 23.53 -0.81 12.71
C GLN A 60 23.81 -2.31 12.85
N THR A 61 23.30 -2.94 13.91
CA THR A 61 23.46 -4.38 14.15
C THR A 61 22.77 -5.20 13.07
N PHE A 62 21.55 -4.82 12.68
CA PHE A 62 20.82 -5.47 11.59
C PHE A 62 21.61 -5.40 10.26
N ASP A 63 22.05 -4.20 9.87
CA ASP A 63 22.80 -3.98 8.64
C ASP A 63 24.09 -4.83 8.63
N GLN A 64 24.83 -4.84 9.75
CA GLN A 64 26.06 -5.63 9.89
C GLN A 64 25.79 -7.14 9.79
N ASN A 65 24.69 -7.64 10.37
CA ASN A 65 24.32 -9.05 10.28
C ASN A 65 24.05 -9.47 8.82
N ILE A 66 23.33 -8.64 8.06
CA ILE A 66 23.06 -8.88 6.64
C ILE A 66 24.36 -8.88 5.83
N LEU A 67 25.21 -7.85 6.01
CA LEU A 67 26.48 -7.74 5.29
C LEU A 67 27.41 -8.92 5.57
N THR A 68 27.51 -9.32 6.85
CA THR A 68 28.34 -10.45 7.27
C THR A 68 27.82 -11.76 6.68
N TYR A 69 26.51 -11.99 6.72
CA TYR A 69 25.90 -13.17 6.12
C TYR A 69 26.20 -13.24 4.63
N VAL A 70 25.97 -12.16 3.88
CA VAL A 70 26.21 -12.11 2.43
C VAL A 70 27.68 -12.34 2.11
N ALA A 71 28.60 -11.68 2.81
CA ALA A 71 30.05 -11.84 2.58
C ALA A 71 30.50 -13.29 2.78
N ASN A 72 30.00 -13.96 3.82
CA ASN A 72 30.38 -15.34 4.16
C ASN A 72 29.74 -16.40 3.25
N HIS A 73 28.69 -16.05 2.51
CA HIS A 73 27.93 -16.97 1.65
C HIS A 73 27.95 -16.58 0.17
N LYS A 74 28.82 -15.63 -0.24
CA LYS A 74 29.09 -15.40 -1.65
C LYS A 74 29.67 -16.67 -2.25
N ARG A 75 28.86 -17.33 -3.09
CA ARG A 75 29.33 -18.40 -3.98
C ARG A 75 30.38 -17.78 -4.89
N ILE A 76 31.63 -18.22 -4.76
CA ILE A 76 32.68 -17.92 -5.72
C ILE A 76 32.21 -18.56 -7.04
N SER A 77 31.76 -17.73 -7.98
CA SER A 77 31.55 -18.10 -9.39
C SER A 77 32.80 -17.74 -10.18
#